data_AF-A0A7W8P4A6-F1
#
_entry.id   AF-A0A7W8P4A6-F1
#
_cell.length_a   1.000
_cell.length_b   1.000
_cell.length_c   1.000
_cell.angle_alpha   90.00
_cell.angle_beta   90.00
_cell.angle_gamma   90.00
#
_symmetry.space_group_name_H-M   'P 1'
#
loop_
_entity.id
_entity.type
_entity.pdbx_description
1 polymer ?
#
loop_
_entity_poly.entity_id
_entity_poly.type
_entity_poly.pdbx_seq_one_letter_code
_entity_poly.pdbx_strand_id
1 'polypeptide(L)'
;MPKTLSADDIQQFREAMRRVAENAFATRGAQGVTMRELAKELGCSAMTPYRYFRDKEEILAMVRAAAFNRFAARLEAAAKAIPAGAPAIDHSAVSRAYVDFALDEPHAYRLMFDQTPQQQGAYPELAAASQRAWRLLEAHFERLVEAGVLEGDPRLIGYAYWTSLHGFTMLALANQLPPPAARQADSADHGAHEPSREAVFAQILRMLWRGALAPQK
;
A
#
# COMPACT_ATOMS: atom_id res chain seq x y z
N MET A 1 42.36 0.68 -16.42
CA MET A 1 41.53 1.52 -15.54
C MET A 1 40.15 0.88 -15.44
N PRO A 2 39.55 0.72 -14.25
CA PRO A 2 38.15 0.33 -14.18
C PRO A 2 37.32 1.38 -14.94
N LYS A 3 36.41 0.94 -15.82
CA LYS A 3 35.47 1.85 -16.49
C LYS A 3 34.73 2.67 -15.42
N THR A 4 34.88 3.98 -15.45
CA THR A 4 33.98 4.87 -14.71
C THR A 4 32.61 4.71 -15.35
N LEU A 5 31.65 4.17 -14.59
CA LEU A 5 30.27 4.05 -15.05
C LEU A 5 29.67 5.44 -15.25
N SER A 6 28.89 5.62 -16.32
CA SER A 6 28.09 6.82 -16.50
C SER A 6 27.00 6.90 -15.44
N ALA A 7 26.39 8.08 -15.26
CA ALA A 7 25.23 8.23 -14.38
C ALA A 7 24.09 7.27 -14.80
N ASP A 8 23.91 7.06 -16.10
CA ASP A 8 22.90 6.14 -16.65
C ASP A 8 23.22 4.68 -16.31
N ASP A 9 24.48 4.26 -16.38
CA ASP A 9 24.89 2.91 -16.00
C ASP A 9 24.64 2.65 -14.50
N ILE A 10 24.91 3.66 -13.65
CA ILE A 10 24.64 3.58 -12.21
C ILE A 10 23.14 3.45 -11.96
N GLN A 11 22.33 4.26 -12.65
CA GLN A 11 20.88 4.23 -12.51
C GLN A 11 20.29 2.89 -12.97
N GLN A 12 20.78 2.34 -14.09
CA GLN A 12 20.39 1.02 -14.58
C GLN A 12 20.75 -0.08 -13.59
N PHE A 13 21.96 -0.04 -13.01
CA PHE A 13 22.36 -0.99 -11.97
C PHE A 13 21.45 -0.90 -10.74
N ARG A 14 21.16 0.32 -10.26
CA ARG A 14 20.29 0.53 -9.10
C ARG A 14 18.88 0.00 -9.34
N GLU A 15 18.31 0.25 -10.52
CA GLU A 15 16.99 -0.27 -10.89
C GLU A 15 16.99 -1.80 -11.02
N ALA A 16 18.04 -2.40 -11.60
CA ALA A 16 18.18 -3.86 -11.66
C ALA A 16 18.28 -4.47 -10.26
N MET A 17 19.07 -3.87 -9.37
CA MET A 17 19.17 -4.26 -7.97
C MET A 17 17.81 -4.18 -7.26
N ARG A 18 17.07 -3.07 -7.45
CA ARG A 18 15.74 -2.89 -6.88
C ARG A 18 14.78 -4.02 -7.27
N ARG A 19 14.75 -4.42 -8.55
CA ARG A 19 13.88 -5.50 -9.05
C ARG A 19 14.21 -6.84 -8.42
N VAL A 20 15.50 -7.18 -8.34
CA VAL A 20 15.96 -8.42 -7.68
C VAL A 20 15.58 -8.40 -6.20
N ALA A 21 15.86 -7.28 -5.52
CA ALA A 21 15.58 -7.11 -4.12
C ALA A 21 14.08 -7.15 -3.79
N GLU A 22 13.22 -6.61 -4.64
CA GLU A 22 11.77 -6.66 -4.48
C GLU A 22 11.25 -8.10 -4.36
N ASN A 23 11.69 -8.99 -5.25
CA ASN A 23 11.32 -10.40 -5.19
C ASN A 23 11.95 -11.12 -3.98
N ALA A 24 13.21 -10.82 -3.67
CA ALA A 24 13.91 -11.38 -2.52
C ALA A 24 13.20 -11.02 -1.20
N PHE A 25 12.87 -9.76 -0.99
CA PHE A 25 12.17 -9.29 0.20
C PHE A 25 10.74 -9.80 0.27
N ALA A 26 10.05 -9.91 -0.88
CA ALA A 26 8.72 -10.47 -0.95
C ALA A 26 8.65 -11.91 -0.42
N THR A 27 9.65 -12.73 -0.78
CA THR A 27 9.66 -14.16 -0.50
C THR A 27 10.31 -14.52 0.85
N ARG A 28 11.35 -13.79 1.25
CA ARG A 28 12.17 -14.13 2.43
C ARG A 28 12.06 -13.11 3.57
N GLY A 29 11.36 -12.00 3.36
CA GLY A 29 11.29 -10.87 4.29
C GLY A 29 12.61 -10.09 4.36
N ALA A 30 12.57 -8.88 4.95
CA ALA A 30 13.76 -8.01 5.04
C ALA A 30 14.92 -8.65 5.83
N GLN A 31 14.61 -9.47 6.84
CA GLN A 31 15.62 -10.14 7.68
C GLN A 31 16.26 -11.36 7.00
N GLY A 32 15.52 -12.04 6.11
CA GLY A 32 16.00 -13.22 5.38
C GLY A 32 16.77 -12.89 4.10
N VAL A 33 17.20 -11.64 3.90
CA VAL A 33 17.94 -11.19 2.73
C VAL A 33 19.23 -10.51 3.14
N THR A 34 20.32 -10.87 2.46
CA THR A 34 21.65 -10.28 2.62
C THR A 34 22.14 -9.60 1.33
N MET A 35 23.06 -8.64 1.48
CA MET A 35 23.72 -7.98 0.33
C MET A 35 24.43 -8.98 -0.60
N ARG A 36 25.01 -10.04 -0.03
CA ARG A 36 25.71 -11.09 -0.79
C ARG A 36 24.77 -11.90 -1.67
N GLU A 37 23.58 -12.23 -1.16
CA GLU A 37 22.57 -12.96 -1.94
C GLU A 37 22.03 -12.09 -3.07
N LEU A 38 21.74 -10.81 -2.80
CA LEU A 38 21.32 -9.87 -3.84
C LEU A 38 22.39 -9.71 -4.94
N ALA A 39 23.66 -9.60 -4.56
CA ALA A 39 24.76 -9.55 -5.52
C ALA A 39 24.82 -10.81 -6.40
N LYS A 40 24.65 -11.98 -5.79
CA LYS A 40 24.64 -13.29 -6.47
C LYS A 40 23.45 -13.40 -7.42
N GLU A 41 22.26 -13.02 -7.00
CA GLU A 41 21.04 -13.04 -7.83
C GLU A 41 21.15 -12.07 -9.01
N LEU A 42 21.81 -10.91 -8.82
CA LEU A 42 22.11 -9.96 -9.89
C LEU A 42 23.28 -10.39 -10.80
N GLY A 43 23.98 -11.48 -10.47
CA GLY A 43 25.11 -12.00 -11.25
C GLY A 43 26.39 -11.15 -11.15
N CYS A 44 26.58 -10.43 -10.04
CA CYS A 44 27.75 -9.58 -9.81
C CYS A 44 28.57 -10.01 -8.59
N SER A 45 29.75 -9.40 -8.41
CA SER A 45 30.59 -9.68 -7.24
C SER A 45 29.94 -9.16 -5.96
N ALA A 46 30.20 -9.84 -4.83
CA ALA A 46 29.67 -9.44 -3.51
C ALA A 46 29.98 -7.99 -3.11
N MET A 47 31.06 -7.40 -3.64
CA MET A 47 31.47 -6.02 -3.37
C MET A 47 30.85 -4.99 -4.31
N THR A 48 30.24 -5.41 -5.42
CA THR A 48 29.67 -4.49 -6.42
C THR A 48 28.53 -3.63 -5.83
N PRO A 49 27.55 -4.18 -5.08
CA PRO A 49 26.45 -3.37 -4.54
C PRO A 49 26.91 -2.26 -3.60
N TYR A 50 27.93 -2.51 -2.78
CA TYR A 50 28.50 -1.54 -1.83
C TYR A 50 29.12 -0.30 -2.49
N ARG A 51 29.32 -0.31 -3.81
CA ARG A 51 29.75 0.87 -4.56
C ARG A 51 28.63 1.86 -4.83
N TYR A 52 27.38 1.38 -4.84
CA TYR A 52 26.21 2.16 -5.24
C TYR A 52 25.14 2.25 -4.15
N PHE A 53 25.26 1.44 -3.09
CA PHE A 53 24.38 1.43 -1.95
C PHE A 53 25.21 1.41 -0.67
N ARG A 54 24.80 2.20 0.33
CA ARG A 54 25.40 2.26 1.66
C ARG A 54 25.26 0.92 2.38
N ASP A 55 24.06 0.36 2.35
CA ASP A 55 23.66 -0.83 3.10
C ASP A 55 22.44 -1.50 2.46
N LYS A 56 21.95 -2.59 3.09
CA LYS A 56 20.75 -3.31 2.66
C LYS A 56 19.50 -2.44 2.83
N GLU A 57 19.50 -1.60 3.85
CA GLU A 57 18.40 -0.74 4.25
C GLU A 57 18.13 0.34 3.21
N GLU A 58 19.16 0.86 2.52
CA GLU A 58 19.00 1.74 1.35
C GLU A 58 18.28 1.02 0.19
N ILE A 59 18.66 -0.23 -0.10
CA ILE A 59 17.98 -1.03 -1.12
C ILE A 59 16.52 -1.29 -0.73
N LEU A 60 16.27 -1.64 0.54
CA LEU A 60 14.91 -1.82 1.05
C LEU A 60 14.09 -0.53 0.95
N ALA A 61 14.69 0.62 1.28
CA ALA A 61 14.04 1.92 1.14
C ALA A 61 13.69 2.23 -0.31
N MET A 62 14.59 1.93 -1.26
CA MET A 62 14.33 2.08 -2.70
C MET A 62 13.19 1.17 -3.18
N VAL A 63 13.16 -0.09 -2.73
CA VAL A 63 12.06 -1.03 -3.05
C VAL A 63 10.72 -0.49 -2.52
N ARG A 64 10.69 -0.03 -1.27
CA ARG A 64 9.49 0.55 -0.65
C ARG A 64 9.03 1.83 -1.32
N ALA A 65 9.97 2.70 -1.71
CA ALA A 65 9.65 3.92 -2.45
C ALA A 65 8.98 3.61 -3.78
N ALA A 66 9.47 2.60 -4.51
CA ALA A 66 8.84 2.15 -5.75
C ALA A 66 7.43 1.58 -5.52
N ALA A 67 7.23 0.79 -4.46
CA ALA A 67 5.90 0.29 -4.09
C ALA A 67 4.92 1.43 -3.75
N PHE A 68 5.34 2.40 -2.92
CA PHE A 68 4.53 3.59 -2.62
C PHE A 68 4.21 4.42 -3.87
N ASN A 69 5.15 4.54 -4.81
CA ASN A 69 4.91 5.27 -6.05
C ASN A 69 3.86 4.58 -6.94
N ARG A 70 3.92 3.26 -7.10
CA ARG A 70 2.88 2.50 -7.83
C ARG A 70 1.53 2.59 -7.13
N PHE A 71 1.52 2.46 -5.81
CA PHE A 71 0.33 2.61 -4.98
C PHE A 71 -0.31 4.00 -5.15
N ALA A 72 0.46 5.07 -4.99
CA ALA A 72 -0.01 6.44 -5.18
C ALA A 72 -0.58 6.67 -6.60
N ALA A 73 0.12 6.18 -7.63
CA ALA A 73 -0.34 6.31 -9.01
C ALA A 73 -1.70 5.60 -9.24
N ARG A 74 -1.93 4.44 -8.60
CA ARG A 74 -3.20 3.72 -8.68
C ARG A 74 -4.33 4.48 -7.99
N LEU A 75 -4.07 5.04 -6.81
CA LEU A 75 -5.04 5.87 -6.09
C LEU A 75 -5.36 7.16 -6.86
N GLU A 76 -4.37 7.80 -7.46
CA GLU A 76 -4.55 8.99 -8.32
C GLU A 76 -5.41 8.69 -9.54
N ALA A 77 -5.14 7.58 -10.23
CA ALA A 77 -5.93 7.14 -11.38
C ALA A 77 -7.40 6.92 -10.98
N ALA A 78 -7.64 6.26 -9.85
CA ALA A 78 -8.99 6.04 -9.33
C ALA A 78 -9.67 7.35 -8.94
N ALA A 79 -8.95 8.27 -8.27
CA ALA A 79 -9.49 9.58 -7.90
C ALA A 79 -9.84 10.43 -9.12
N LYS A 80 -9.03 10.38 -10.19
CA LYS A 80 -9.26 11.11 -11.44
C LYS A 80 -10.46 10.57 -12.23
N ALA A 81 -10.77 9.28 -12.08
CA ALA A 81 -11.91 8.67 -12.75
C ALA A 81 -13.27 9.07 -12.14
N ILE A 82 -13.28 9.74 -10.98
CA ILE A 82 -14.50 10.20 -10.32
C ILE A 82 -15.06 11.42 -11.07
N PRO A 83 -16.33 11.37 -11.53
CA PRO A 83 -16.93 12.49 -12.24
C PRO A 83 -16.95 13.78 -11.42
N ALA A 84 -16.76 14.92 -12.09
CA ALA A 84 -16.97 16.22 -11.46
C ALA A 84 -18.42 16.34 -10.97
N GLY A 85 -18.60 16.67 -9.69
CA GLY A 85 -19.93 16.76 -9.06
C GLY A 85 -20.51 15.42 -8.60
N ALA A 86 -19.76 14.31 -8.69
CA ALA A 86 -20.13 13.09 -7.99
C ALA A 86 -20.33 13.40 -6.50
N PRO A 87 -21.36 12.82 -5.85
CA PRO A 87 -21.54 12.97 -4.42
C PRO A 87 -20.24 12.66 -3.70
N ALA A 88 -19.86 13.50 -2.75
CA ALA A 88 -18.63 13.33 -1.98
C ALA A 88 -18.63 11.99 -1.19
N ILE A 89 -19.80 11.36 -1.07
CA ILE A 89 -20.02 10.03 -0.53
C ILE A 89 -19.68 8.88 -1.52
N ASP A 90 -19.33 9.13 -2.78
CA ASP A 90 -19.08 8.09 -3.79
C ASP A 90 -17.60 7.98 -4.19
N HIS A 91 -16.72 7.97 -3.18
CA HIS A 91 -15.28 7.77 -3.38
C HIS A 91 -14.84 6.32 -3.15
N SER A 92 -15.79 5.38 -3.22
CA SER A 92 -15.54 3.94 -3.13
C SER A 92 -14.49 3.46 -4.13
N ALA A 93 -14.31 4.16 -5.25
CA ALA A 93 -13.28 3.91 -6.25
C ALA A 93 -11.86 3.99 -5.68
N VAL A 94 -11.55 4.98 -4.83
CA VAL A 94 -10.21 5.13 -4.23
C VAL A 94 -9.96 4.02 -3.21
N SER A 95 -10.96 3.70 -2.41
CA SER A 95 -10.90 2.62 -1.42
C SER A 95 -10.77 1.24 -2.08
N ARG A 96 -11.47 1.04 -3.19
CA ARG A 96 -11.33 -0.16 -4.02
C ARG A 96 -9.93 -0.24 -4.61
N ALA A 97 -9.41 0.85 -5.20
CA ALA A 97 -8.06 0.88 -5.74
C ALA A 97 -6.98 0.61 -4.68
N TYR A 98 -7.20 1.07 -3.44
CA TYR A 98 -6.36 0.77 -2.29
C TYR A 98 -6.31 -0.75 -2.03
N VAL A 99 -7.50 -1.36 -1.93
CA VAL A 99 -7.64 -2.79 -1.67
C VAL A 99 -7.06 -3.60 -2.82
N ASP A 100 -7.44 -3.27 -4.06
CA ASP A 100 -6.98 -4.01 -5.23
C ASP A 100 -5.46 -3.98 -5.35
N PHE A 101 -4.79 -2.86 -4.99
CA PHE A 101 -3.33 -2.85 -4.92
C PHE A 101 -2.79 -3.87 -3.93
N ALA A 102 -3.37 -3.94 -2.73
CA ALA A 102 -2.95 -4.90 -1.73
C ALA A 102 -3.25 -6.35 -2.13
N LEU A 103 -4.29 -6.59 -2.95
CA LEU A 103 -4.63 -7.90 -3.48
C LEU A 103 -3.72 -8.34 -4.63
N ASP A 104 -3.44 -7.43 -5.54
CA ASP A 104 -2.62 -7.67 -6.74
C ASP A 104 -1.13 -7.74 -6.41
N GLU A 105 -0.68 -6.92 -5.45
CA GLU A 105 0.72 -6.81 -5.02
C GLU A 105 0.89 -7.02 -3.49
N PRO A 106 0.45 -8.16 -2.92
CA PRO A 106 0.39 -8.36 -1.47
C PRO A 106 1.75 -8.27 -0.78
N HIS A 107 2.81 -8.70 -1.47
CA HIS A 107 4.17 -8.60 -0.94
C HIS A 107 4.68 -7.16 -0.93
N ALA A 108 4.48 -6.40 -2.00
CA ALA A 108 4.86 -4.99 -2.07
C ALA A 108 4.09 -4.17 -1.02
N TYR A 109 2.80 -4.45 -0.87
CA TYR A 109 1.95 -3.82 0.14
C TYR A 109 2.46 -4.09 1.57
N ARG A 110 2.77 -5.34 1.92
CA ARG A 110 3.36 -5.66 3.23
C ARG A 110 4.70 -4.94 3.45
N LEU A 111 5.57 -4.90 2.44
CA LEU A 111 6.87 -4.24 2.53
C LEU A 111 6.77 -2.73 2.79
N MET A 112 5.76 -2.06 2.24
CA MET A 112 5.52 -0.63 2.49
C MET A 112 5.40 -0.34 3.99
N PHE A 113 4.79 -1.25 4.75
CA PHE A 113 4.48 -1.10 6.18
C PHE A 113 5.33 -1.98 7.10
N ASP A 114 6.43 -2.56 6.60
CA ASP A 114 7.33 -3.37 7.41
C ASP A 114 7.95 -2.53 8.55
N GLN A 115 7.93 -3.09 9.76
CA GLN A 115 8.13 -2.39 11.03
C GLN A 115 9.60 -2.11 11.38
N THR A 116 10.53 -2.27 10.44
CA THR A 116 11.94 -1.95 10.68
C THR A 116 12.05 -0.47 11.08
N PRO A 117 12.54 -0.10 12.27
CA PRO A 117 12.58 1.30 12.69
C PRO A 117 13.35 2.12 11.66
N GLN A 118 12.64 2.93 10.87
CA GLN A 118 13.31 3.83 9.94
C GLN A 118 13.79 5.04 10.73
N GLN A 119 15.09 5.33 10.64
CA GLN A 119 15.60 6.62 11.04
C GLN A 119 14.85 7.68 10.22
N GLN A 120 13.99 8.45 10.88
CA GLN A 120 13.22 9.51 10.25
C GLN A 120 14.19 10.42 9.47
N GLY A 121 13.90 10.65 8.18
CA GLY A 121 14.73 11.48 7.31
C GLY A 121 15.91 10.80 6.62
N ALA A 122 16.24 9.53 6.93
CA ALA A 122 17.38 8.85 6.30
C ALA A 122 17.19 8.54 4.80
N TYR A 123 15.94 8.46 4.34
CA TYR A 123 15.59 8.09 2.96
C TYR A 123 14.56 9.06 2.37
N PRO A 124 15.01 10.19 1.78
CA PRO A 124 14.12 11.24 1.27
C PRO A 124 13.14 10.76 0.19
N GLU A 125 13.57 9.87 -0.72
CA GLU A 125 12.70 9.33 -1.79
C GLU A 125 11.56 8.49 -1.23
N LEU A 126 11.84 7.67 -0.22
CA LEU A 126 10.81 6.88 0.47
C LEU A 126 9.82 7.81 1.20
N ALA A 127 10.33 8.83 1.89
CA ALA A 127 9.49 9.82 2.58
C ALA A 127 8.58 10.56 1.58
N ALA A 128 9.12 11.00 0.45
CA ALA A 128 8.36 11.67 -0.60
C ALA A 128 7.27 10.75 -1.20
N ALA A 129 7.61 9.50 -1.51
CA ALA A 129 6.66 8.53 -2.06
C ALA A 129 5.52 8.20 -1.07
N SER A 130 5.85 7.98 0.20
CA SER A 130 4.86 7.77 1.26
C SER A 130 3.97 8.99 1.47
N GLN A 131 4.54 10.19 1.47
CA GLN A 131 3.79 11.43 1.64
C GLN A 131 2.86 11.71 0.45
N ARG A 132 3.27 11.36 -0.77
CA ARG A 132 2.43 11.48 -1.97
C ARG A 132 1.15 10.64 -1.83
N ALA A 133 1.27 9.39 -1.41
CA ALA A 133 0.11 8.53 -1.16
C ALA A 133 -0.78 9.09 -0.04
N TRP A 134 -0.17 9.61 1.03
CA TRP A 134 -0.91 10.21 2.16
C TRP A 134 -1.71 11.45 1.77
N ARG A 135 -1.11 12.35 0.98
CA ARG A 135 -1.77 13.59 0.53
C ARG A 135 -3.07 13.35 -0.24
N LEU A 136 -3.17 12.22 -0.97
CA LEU A 136 -4.40 11.86 -1.68
C LEU A 136 -5.56 11.57 -0.71
N LEU A 137 -5.26 10.92 0.42
CA LEU A 137 -6.24 10.60 1.43
C LEU A 137 -6.65 11.86 2.20
N GLU A 138 -5.67 12.68 2.59
CA GLU A 138 -5.90 13.96 3.28
C GLU A 138 -6.78 14.89 2.43
N ALA A 139 -6.40 15.13 1.17
CA ALA A 139 -7.16 15.96 0.24
C ALA A 139 -8.57 15.42 -0.07
N HIS A 140 -8.81 14.13 0.15
CA HIS A 140 -10.14 13.57 0.02
C HIS A 140 -11.04 13.98 1.20
N PHE A 141 -10.56 13.84 2.44
CA PHE A 141 -11.33 14.20 3.63
C PHE A 141 -11.45 15.70 3.83
N GLU A 142 -10.46 16.50 3.42
CA GLU A 142 -10.57 17.96 3.39
C GLU A 142 -11.80 18.41 2.58
N ARG A 143 -11.96 17.90 1.37
CA ARG A 143 -13.11 18.22 0.51
C ARG A 143 -14.46 17.81 1.13
N LEU A 144 -14.50 16.74 1.92
CA LEU A 144 -15.73 16.29 2.57
C LEU A 144 -16.14 17.19 3.72
N VAL A 145 -15.17 17.67 4.48
CA VAL A 145 -15.39 18.63 5.56
C VAL A 145 -15.77 19.99 4.97
N GLU A 146 -15.07 20.47 3.93
CA GLU A 146 -15.40 21.72 3.23
C GLU A 146 -16.81 21.70 2.62
N ALA A 147 -17.25 20.56 2.09
CA ALA A 147 -18.59 20.39 1.55
C ALA A 147 -19.69 20.24 2.63
N GLY A 148 -19.32 20.24 3.92
CA GLY A 148 -20.25 20.04 5.05
C GLY A 148 -20.84 18.63 5.14
N VAL A 149 -20.23 17.66 4.46
CA VAL A 149 -20.66 16.24 4.48
C VAL A 149 -20.17 15.55 5.75
N LEU A 150 -18.97 15.91 6.21
CA LEU A 150 -18.37 15.44 7.46
C LEU A 150 -18.05 16.62 8.37
N GLU A 151 -18.01 16.37 9.69
CA GLU A 151 -17.63 17.34 10.70
C GLU A 151 -16.37 16.85 11.45
N GLY A 152 -15.41 17.74 11.68
CA GLY A 152 -14.18 17.45 12.44
C GLY A 152 -12.88 17.74 11.67
N ASP A 153 -11.75 17.30 12.23
CA ASP A 153 -10.43 17.44 11.61
C ASP A 153 -10.26 16.39 10.49
N PRO A 154 -10.06 16.80 9.22
CA PRO A 154 -9.93 15.87 8.09
C PRO A 154 -8.75 14.90 8.24
N ARG A 155 -7.67 15.29 8.95
CA ARG A 155 -6.53 14.41 9.20
C ARG A 155 -6.89 13.30 10.17
N LEU A 156 -7.57 13.62 11.26
CA LEU A 156 -7.99 12.62 12.25
C LEU A 156 -9.00 11.63 11.65
N ILE A 157 -9.93 12.14 10.84
CA ILE A 157 -10.87 11.31 10.07
C ILE A 157 -10.09 10.41 9.11
N GLY A 158 -9.13 10.97 8.38
CA GLY A 158 -8.23 10.23 7.49
C GLY A 158 -7.45 9.12 8.19
N TYR A 159 -6.94 9.36 9.40
CA TYR A 159 -6.27 8.33 10.20
C TYR A 159 -7.23 7.22 10.63
N ALA A 160 -8.41 7.55 11.13
CA ALA A 160 -9.40 6.54 11.53
C ALA A 160 -9.84 5.68 10.34
N TYR A 161 -10.05 6.31 9.18
CA TYR A 161 -10.38 5.63 7.95
C TYR A 161 -9.24 4.72 7.46
N TRP A 162 -8.03 5.26 7.36
CA TRP A 162 -6.85 4.52 6.90
C TRP A 162 -6.53 3.35 7.81
N THR A 163 -6.54 3.54 9.13
CA THR A 163 -6.26 2.46 10.09
C THR A 163 -7.27 1.32 9.97
N SER A 164 -8.54 1.65 9.75
CA SER A 164 -9.60 0.65 9.50
C SER A 164 -9.36 -0.12 8.21
N LEU A 165 -9.10 0.59 7.09
CA LEU A 165 -8.86 -0.04 5.80
C LEU A 165 -7.56 -0.86 5.77
N HIS A 166 -6.49 -0.31 6.36
CA HIS A 166 -5.19 -0.96 6.49
C HIS A 166 -5.28 -2.20 7.38
N GLY A 167 -5.88 -2.08 8.57
CA GLY A 167 -6.07 -3.19 9.50
C GLY A 167 -6.87 -4.32 8.85
N PHE A 168 -7.98 -3.99 8.20
CA PHE A 168 -8.76 -4.98 7.46
C PHE A 168 -7.94 -5.67 6.36
N THR A 169 -7.23 -4.88 5.56
CA THR A 169 -6.42 -5.38 4.45
C THR A 169 -5.30 -6.30 4.94
N MET A 170 -4.59 -5.91 6.00
CA MET A 170 -3.52 -6.71 6.58
C MET A 170 -4.04 -8.02 7.19
N LEU A 171 -5.16 -7.98 7.92
CA LEU A 171 -5.80 -9.18 8.47
C LEU A 171 -6.28 -10.12 7.35
N ALA A 172 -6.86 -9.56 6.28
CA ALA A 172 -7.28 -10.32 5.10
C ALA A 172 -6.09 -10.98 4.40
N LEU A 173 -5.00 -10.24 4.20
CA LEU A 173 -3.77 -10.78 3.62
C LEU A 173 -3.12 -11.83 4.49
N ALA A 174 -3.31 -11.78 5.80
CA ALA A 174 -2.81 -12.77 6.75
C ALA A 174 -3.74 -13.99 6.91
N ASN A 175 -4.90 -14.02 6.22
CA ASN A 175 -5.96 -15.00 6.45
C ASN A 175 -6.39 -15.09 7.94
N GLN A 176 -6.35 -13.95 8.64
CA GLN A 176 -6.67 -13.84 10.07
C GLN A 176 -8.08 -13.30 10.33
N LEU A 177 -8.84 -13.05 9.27
CA LEU A 177 -10.26 -12.73 9.39
C LEU A 177 -11.03 -14.04 9.55
N PRO A 178 -11.72 -14.26 10.69
CA PRO A 178 -12.62 -15.40 10.79
C PRO A 178 -13.70 -15.26 9.72
N PRO A 179 -14.15 -16.36 9.09
CA PRO A 179 -15.31 -16.30 8.20
C PRO A 179 -16.47 -15.68 9.00
N PRO A 180 -17.30 -14.82 8.38
CA PRO A 180 -18.50 -14.36 9.05
C PRO A 180 -19.26 -15.61 9.45
N ALA A 181 -19.53 -15.76 10.75
CA ALA A 181 -20.31 -16.90 11.22
C ALA A 181 -21.53 -16.97 10.31
N ALA A 182 -21.68 -18.09 9.58
CA ALA A 182 -22.91 -18.36 8.89
C ALA A 182 -23.98 -18.12 9.95
N ARG A 183 -24.86 -17.12 9.74
CA ARG A 183 -26.09 -17.04 10.53
C ARG A 183 -26.55 -18.47 10.60
N GLN A 184 -26.64 -19.05 11.81
CA GLN A 184 -27.14 -20.41 11.97
C GLN A 184 -28.37 -20.49 11.09
N ALA A 185 -28.20 -21.15 9.95
CA ALA A 185 -29.24 -21.21 8.96
C ALA A 185 -30.27 -22.09 9.64
N ASP A 186 -31.40 -21.50 10.01
CA ASP A 186 -32.59 -22.30 10.23
C ASP A 186 -32.69 -23.21 9.02
N SER A 187 -32.63 -24.50 9.31
CA SER A 187 -32.38 -25.58 8.38
C SER A 187 -33.37 -25.56 7.22
N ALA A 188 -33.03 -24.94 6.08
CA ALA A 188 -33.79 -25.09 4.83
C ALA A 188 -33.07 -24.63 3.55
N ASP A 189 -31.94 -23.92 3.59
CA ASP A 189 -31.33 -23.39 2.36
C ASP A 189 -29.86 -23.82 2.20
N HIS A 190 -29.63 -24.79 1.32
CA HIS A 190 -28.31 -25.35 1.01
C HIS A 190 -27.56 -24.53 -0.07
N GLY A 191 -27.92 -23.26 -0.27
CA GLY A 191 -27.34 -22.38 -1.30
C GLY A 191 -26.44 -21.25 -0.81
N ALA A 192 -26.16 -21.12 0.49
CA ALA A 192 -25.33 -20.02 1.00
C ALA A 192 -23.83 -20.24 0.66
N HIS A 193 -23.42 -19.81 -0.53
CA HIS A 193 -22.02 -19.69 -0.88
C HIS A 193 -21.31 -18.71 0.08
N GLU A 194 -20.13 -19.11 0.55
CA GLU A 194 -19.22 -18.21 1.27
C GLU A 194 -19.03 -16.94 0.41
N PRO A 195 -19.23 -15.74 0.98
CA PRO A 195 -19.16 -14.51 0.19
C PRO A 195 -17.78 -14.42 -0.43
N SER A 196 -17.73 -14.14 -1.74
CA SER A 196 -16.46 -13.95 -2.43
C SER A 196 -15.64 -12.88 -1.72
N ARG A 197 -14.31 -12.98 -1.79
CA ARG A 197 -13.39 -11.99 -1.22
C ARG A 197 -13.82 -10.56 -1.61
N GLU A 198 -14.15 -10.35 -2.87
CA GLU A 198 -14.65 -9.07 -3.38
C GLU A 198 -15.96 -8.60 -2.70
N ALA A 199 -16.90 -9.52 -2.43
CA ALA A 199 -18.15 -9.20 -1.74
C ALA A 199 -17.93 -8.78 -0.28
N VAL A 200 -16.98 -9.43 0.42
CA VAL A 200 -16.60 -9.06 1.81
C VAL A 200 -15.96 -7.67 1.83
N PHE A 201 -15.02 -7.39 0.93
CA PHE A 201 -14.41 -6.06 0.80
C PHE A 201 -15.45 -4.99 0.47
N ALA A 202 -16.34 -5.24 -0.49
CA ALA A 202 -17.40 -4.29 -0.84
C ALA A 202 -18.35 -4.01 0.33
N GLN A 203 -18.66 -5.01 1.16
CA GLN A 203 -19.47 -4.83 2.36
C GLN A 203 -18.78 -3.95 3.40
N ILE A 204 -17.49 -4.15 3.63
CA ILE A 204 -16.72 -3.39 4.63
C ILE A 204 -16.50 -1.96 4.18
N LEU A 205 -16.22 -1.75 2.91
CA LEU A 205 -16.16 -0.40 2.33
C LEU A 205 -17.49 0.35 2.50
N ARG A 206 -18.63 -0.32 2.32
CA ARG A 206 -19.96 0.28 2.60
C ARG A 206 -20.15 0.61 4.09
N MET A 207 -19.69 -0.25 5.00
CA MET A 207 -19.85 -0.05 6.44
C MET A 207 -19.01 1.11 6.97
N LEU A 208 -17.73 1.19 6.59
CA LEU A 208 -16.83 2.29 6.98
C LEU A 208 -17.37 3.65 6.54
N TRP A 209 -18.16 3.67 5.47
CA TRP A 209 -18.69 4.89 4.90
C TRP A 209 -20.05 5.30 5.45
N ARG A 210 -20.95 4.34 5.73
CA ARG A 210 -22.26 4.63 6.36
C ARG A 210 -22.14 5.11 7.80
N GLY A 211 -21.11 4.69 8.53
CA GLY A 211 -20.87 5.12 9.92
C GLY A 211 -20.39 6.57 10.06
N ALA A 212 -19.92 7.19 8.98
CA ALA A 212 -19.39 8.56 8.97
C ALA A 212 -20.47 9.62 8.62
N LEU A 213 -21.70 9.21 8.30
CA LEU A 213 -22.76 10.14 7.94
C LEU A 213 -23.23 10.91 9.18
N ALA A 214 -23.21 12.25 9.11
CA ALA A 214 -23.94 13.07 10.06
C ALA A 214 -25.43 12.67 10.03
N PRO A 215 -26.12 12.62 11.18
CA PRO A 215 -27.54 12.33 11.21
C PRO A 215 -28.28 13.36 10.35
N GLN A 216 -29.03 12.89 9.37
CA GLN A 216 -29.94 13.76 8.61
C GLN A 216 -30.94 14.36 9.59
N LYS A 217 -30.99 15.69 9.65
CA LYS A 217 -32.06 16.45 10.33
C LYS A 217 -33.26 16.57 9.43
#